data_AF-A0A7C9RMA7-F1
#
_entry.id   AF-A0A7C9RMA7-F1
#
_cell.length_a   1.000
_cell.length_b   1.000
_cell.length_c   1.000
_cell.angle_alpha   90.00
_cell.angle_beta   90.00
_cell.angle_gamma   90.00
#
_symmetry.space_group_name_H-M   'P 1'
#
loop_
_entity.id
_entity.type
_entity.pdbx_description
1 polymer ?
#
loop_
_entity_poly.entity_id
_entity_poly.type
_entity_poly.pdbx_seq_one_letter_code
_entity_poly.pdbx_strand_id
1 'polypeptide(L)'
;MLGRPKFVLASGSPRRLSLLNQAGIEPDALRPADVDETPKRGELPRACANRLARAKADAALKSVQLDDDLRGSYILAADTVVAVGRRILPKAELVDEASQCLRLLSGRNHRVYTAICLVTPKETFRQRLVET
;
A
#
# COMPACT_ATOMS: atom_id res chain seq x y z
N MET A 1 30.31 0.72 14.12
CA MET A 1 29.13 -0.14 14.38
C MET A 1 28.30 -0.18 13.11
N LEU A 2 28.15 -1.33 12.44
CA LEU A 2 27.13 -1.44 11.41
C LEU A 2 25.78 -1.48 12.14
N GLY A 3 25.03 -0.38 12.08
CA GLY A 3 23.68 -0.31 12.63
C GLY A 3 22.74 -1.27 11.90
N ARG A 4 21.57 -1.55 12.49
CA ARG A 4 20.49 -2.29 11.81
C ARG A 4 20.13 -1.58 10.49
N PRO A 5 19.72 -2.31 9.44
CA PRO A 5 19.14 -1.66 8.26
C PRO A 5 17.95 -0.79 8.69
N LYS A 6 17.88 0.42 8.13
CA LYS A 6 16.74 1.32 8.35
C LYS A 6 15.46 0.72 7.77
N PHE A 7 14.33 1.20 8.24
CA PHE A 7 13.00 0.77 7.83
C PHE A 7 12.18 1.98 7.37
N VAL A 8 11.73 1.96 6.12
CA VAL A 8 10.98 3.05 5.49
C VAL A 8 9.55 2.59 5.24
N LEU A 9 8.59 3.40 5.68
CA LEU A 9 7.18 3.22 5.30
C LEU A 9 6.88 4.03 4.05
N ALA A 10 6.63 3.35 2.94
CA ALA A 10 6.24 3.93 1.67
C ALA A 10 4.72 4.20 1.61
N SER A 11 4.18 4.86 2.63
CA SER A 11 2.75 5.16 2.72
C SER A 11 2.48 6.46 3.47
N GLY A 12 1.60 7.29 2.91
CA GLY A 12 1.08 8.48 3.58
C GLY A 12 -0.13 8.21 4.49
N SER A 13 -0.52 6.94 4.67
CA SER A 13 -1.71 6.59 5.46
C SER A 13 -1.43 6.63 6.96
N PRO A 14 -2.10 7.51 7.74
CA PRO A 14 -1.92 7.57 9.20
C PRO A 14 -2.30 6.24 9.88
N ARG A 15 -3.29 5.53 9.33
CA ARG A 15 -3.72 4.22 9.82
C ARG A 15 -2.61 3.16 9.69
N ARG A 16 -1.84 3.15 8.60
CA ARG A 16 -0.75 2.17 8.42
C ARG A 16 0.41 2.45 9.36
N LEU A 17 0.75 3.71 9.58
CA LEU A 17 1.73 4.10 10.59
C LEU A 17 1.28 3.67 11.99
N SER A 18 0.02 3.92 12.34
CA SER A 18 -0.56 3.49 13.62
C SER A 18 -0.51 1.97 13.81
N LEU A 19 -0.81 1.18 12.77
CA LEU A 19 -0.73 -0.29 12.81
C LEU A 19 0.71 -0.80 13.04
N LEU A 20 1.70 -0.17 12.41
CA LEU A 20 3.11 -0.53 12.63
C LEU A 20 3.54 -0.19 14.05
N ASN A 21 3.18 1.00 14.55
CA ASN A 21 3.50 1.41 15.91
C ASN A 21 2.84 0.49 16.95
N GLN A 22 1.60 0.04 16.72
CA GLN A 22 0.93 -0.96 17.57
C GLN A 22 1.65 -2.30 17.59
N ALA A 23 2.33 -2.66 16.50
CA ALA A 23 3.17 -3.86 16.41
C ALA A 23 4.60 -3.64 16.98
N GLY A 24 4.89 -2.47 17.55
CA GLY A 24 6.22 -2.11 18.07
C GLY A 24 7.26 -1.82 16.98
N ILE A 25 6.81 -1.52 15.76
CA ILE A 25 7.68 -1.24 14.61
C ILE A 25 7.56 0.26 14.28
N GLU A 26 8.61 1.02 14.55
CA GLU A 26 8.69 2.43 14.19
C GLU A 26 9.53 2.62 12.91
N PRO A 27 8.97 3.20 11.83
CA PRO A 27 9.74 3.55 10.64
C PRO A 27 10.77 4.64 10.93
N ASP A 28 11.98 4.46 10.43
CA ASP A 28 13.04 5.46 10.46
C ASP A 28 12.74 6.64 9.50
N ALA A 29 11.89 6.41 8.48
CA ALA A 29 11.38 7.46 7.60
C ALA A 29 10.04 7.11 6.94
N LEU A 30 9.29 8.14 6.56
CA LEU A 30 8.09 8.04 5.73
C LEU A 30 8.41 8.54 4.31
N ARG A 31 8.15 7.71 3.30
CA ARG A 31 8.38 8.04 1.87
C ARG A 31 7.12 7.71 1.06
N PRO A 32 6.01 8.46 1.25
CA PRO A 32 4.79 8.23 0.47
C PRO A 32 5.10 8.31 -1.03
N ALA A 33 4.69 7.29 -1.77
CA ALA A 33 4.83 7.27 -3.22
C ALA A 33 3.56 7.80 -3.88
N ASP A 34 3.74 8.71 -4.83
CA ASP A 34 2.69 9.16 -5.74
C ASP A 34 2.72 8.30 -7.00
N VAL A 35 1.65 7.54 -7.23
CA VAL A 35 1.51 6.65 -8.38
C VAL A 35 0.08 6.71 -8.88
N ASP A 36 -0.12 6.46 -10.18
CA ASP A 36 -1.47 6.33 -10.74
C ASP A 36 -2.18 5.09 -10.15
N GLU A 37 -3.18 5.37 -9.31
CA GLU A 37 -3.98 4.37 -8.62
C GLU A 37 -5.19 3.89 -9.45
N THR A 38 -5.39 4.44 -10.64
CA THR A 38 -6.53 4.09 -11.49
C THR A 38 -6.51 2.59 -11.83
N PRO A 39 -7.60 1.84 -11.55
CA PRO A 39 -7.70 0.45 -11.96
C PRO A 39 -7.66 0.30 -13.48
N LYS A 40 -6.91 -0.67 -13.99
CA LYS A 40 -6.87 -0.95 -15.42
C LYS A 40 -8.21 -1.55 -15.89
N ARG A 41 -8.51 -1.43 -17.19
CA ARG A 41 -9.72 -2.02 -17.78
C ARG A 41 -9.76 -3.53 -17.51
N GLY A 42 -10.81 -3.99 -16.83
CA GLY A 42 -11.00 -5.40 -16.49
C GLY A 42 -10.11 -5.94 -15.38
N GLU A 43 -9.35 -5.08 -14.70
CA GLU A 43 -8.45 -5.48 -13.60
C GLU A 43 -9.25 -6.05 -12.42
N LEU A 44 -8.85 -7.23 -11.95
CA LEU A 44 -9.47 -7.86 -10.79
C LEU A 44 -8.97 -7.19 -9.50
N PRO A 45 -9.80 -7.11 -8.42
CA PRO A 45 -9.41 -6.48 -7.16
C PRO A 45 -8.07 -6.96 -6.59
N ARG A 46 -7.86 -8.28 -6.59
CA ARG A 46 -6.61 -8.93 -6.15
C ARG A 46 -5.39 -8.53 -6.97
N ALA A 47 -5.55 -8.38 -8.29
CA ALA A 47 -4.49 -7.96 -9.19
C ALA A 47 -4.18 -6.47 -8.99
N CYS A 48 -5.22 -5.64 -8.87
CA CYS A 48 -5.11 -4.21 -8.61
C CYS A 48 -4.31 -3.93 -7.33
N ALA A 49 -4.71 -4.54 -6.20
CA ALA A 49 -3.99 -4.35 -4.93
C ALA A 49 -2.50 -4.73 -5.04
N ASN A 50 -2.19 -5.90 -5.62
CA ASN A 50 -0.80 -6.34 -5.79
C ASN A 50 0.01 -5.39 -6.69
N ARG A 51 -0.59 -4.94 -7.80
CA ARG A 51 0.05 -3.99 -8.73
C ARG A 51 0.34 -2.68 -8.03
N LEU A 52 -0.64 -2.11 -7.32
CA LEU A 52 -0.50 -0.82 -6.67
C LEU A 52 0.50 -0.87 -5.51
N ALA A 53 0.47 -1.92 -4.69
CA ALA A 53 1.48 -2.10 -3.65
C ALA A 53 2.90 -2.24 -4.22
N ARG A 54 3.05 -2.94 -5.36
CA ARG A 54 4.32 -3.04 -6.07
C ARG A 54 4.77 -1.70 -6.65
N ALA A 55 3.89 -1.00 -7.35
CA ALA A 55 4.19 0.29 -7.95
C ALA A 55 4.63 1.33 -6.90
N LYS A 56 3.96 1.36 -5.74
CA LYS A 56 4.35 2.21 -4.60
C LYS A 56 5.72 1.84 -4.05
N ALA A 57 6.03 0.56 -3.92
CA ALA A 57 7.35 0.09 -3.50
C ALA A 57 8.45 0.46 -4.51
N ASP A 58 8.20 0.27 -5.82
CA ASP A 58 9.15 0.62 -6.88
C ASP A 58 9.43 2.13 -6.90
N ALA A 59 8.40 2.97 -6.77
CA ALA A 59 8.53 4.42 -6.72
C ALA A 59 9.29 4.89 -5.46
N ALA A 60 9.00 4.30 -4.30
CA ALA A 60 9.71 4.60 -3.06
C ALA A 60 11.17 4.14 -3.11
N LEU A 61 11.48 3.00 -3.73
CA LEU A 61 12.85 2.54 -3.93
C LEU A 61 13.68 3.57 -4.71
N LYS A 62 13.14 4.10 -5.82
CA LYS A 62 13.81 5.14 -6.59
C LYS A 62 14.09 6.39 -5.76
N SER A 63 13.15 6.81 -4.92
CA SER A 63 13.36 7.95 -4.01
C SER A 63 14.41 7.66 -2.94
N VAL A 64 14.42 6.45 -2.38
CA VAL A 64 15.37 6.04 -1.33
C VAL A 64 16.79 5.87 -1.88
N GLN A 65 16.95 5.44 -3.13
CA GLN A 65 18.27 5.31 -3.77
C GLN A 65 18.99 6.65 -3.95
N LEU A 66 18.24 7.75 -4.01
CA LEU A 66 18.79 9.12 -4.11
C LEU A 66 19.17 9.70 -2.74
N ASP A 67 18.88 8.98 -1.65
CA ASP A 67 19.13 9.40 -0.28
C ASP A 67 20.16 8.45 0.36
N ASP A 68 21.40 8.91 0.48
CA ASP A 68 22.51 8.11 1.03
C ASP A 68 22.24 7.61 2.45
N ASP A 69 21.44 8.34 3.24
CA ASP A 69 21.09 7.95 4.61
C ASP A 69 20.08 6.80 4.63
N LEU A 70 19.23 6.69 3.61
CA LEU A 70 18.19 5.66 3.52
C LEU A 70 18.57 4.50 2.60
N ARG A 71 19.67 4.62 1.85
CA ARG A 71 20.14 3.58 0.93
C ARG A 71 20.36 2.26 1.68
N GLY A 72 19.87 1.16 1.09
CA GLY A 72 19.93 -0.17 1.71
C GLY A 72 18.94 -0.36 2.89
N SER A 73 17.91 0.46 2.99
CA SER A 73 16.80 0.24 3.92
C SER A 73 15.84 -0.86 3.45
N TYR A 74 15.07 -1.40 4.41
CA TYR A 74 13.83 -2.09 4.10
C TYR A 74 12.76 -1.06 3.75
N ILE A 75 12.01 -1.28 2.67
CA ILE A 75 10.94 -0.37 2.23
C ILE A 75 9.62 -1.14 2.23
N LEU A 76 8.66 -0.71 3.05
CA LEU A 76 7.33 -1.32 3.11
C LEU A 76 6.30 -0.44 2.43
N ALA A 77 5.71 -0.94 1.35
CA ALA A 77 4.53 -0.35 0.73
C ALA A 77 3.31 -1.25 0.94
N ALA A 78 2.13 -0.66 0.88
CA ALA A 78 0.88 -1.42 0.88
C ALA A 78 -0.21 -0.70 0.11
N ASP A 79 -1.13 -1.47 -0.43
CA ASP A 79 -2.33 -0.98 -1.08
C ASP A 79 -3.55 -1.78 -0.63
N THR A 80 -4.71 -1.12 -0.59
CA THR A 80 -5.95 -1.69 -0.06
C THR A 80 -7.09 -1.41 -1.03
N VAL A 81 -7.70 -2.47 -1.53
CA VAL A 81 -8.82 -2.43 -2.49
C VAL A 81 -10.06 -3.03 -1.85
N VAL A 82 -11.16 -2.29 -1.86
CA VAL A 82 -12.48 -2.79 -1.47
C VAL A 82 -13.26 -3.15 -2.72
N ALA A 83 -13.95 -4.29 -2.73
CA ALA A 83 -14.73 -4.71 -3.88
C ALA A 83 -16.04 -5.40 -3.50
N VAL A 84 -17.07 -5.17 -4.32
CA VAL A 84 -18.34 -5.91 -4.30
C VAL A 84 -18.35 -6.83 -5.52
N GLY A 85 -18.18 -8.13 -5.31
CA GLY A 85 -17.92 -9.08 -6.40
C GLY A 85 -16.63 -8.72 -7.15
N ARG A 86 -16.74 -8.43 -8.45
CA ARG A 86 -15.61 -8.00 -9.30
C ARG A 86 -15.43 -6.48 -9.36
N ARG A 87 -16.37 -5.70 -8.82
CA ARG A 87 -16.34 -4.23 -8.90
C ARG A 87 -15.45 -3.66 -7.81
N ILE A 88 -14.36 -3.03 -8.20
CA ILE A 88 -13.51 -2.22 -7.33
C ILE A 88 -14.28 -0.95 -6.96
N LEU A 89 -14.32 -0.61 -5.66
CA LEU A 89 -14.85 0.66 -5.20
C LEU A 89 -13.73 1.71 -5.26
N PRO A 90 -14.01 2.92 -5.78
CA PRO A 90 -13.02 4.00 -5.78
C PRO A 90 -12.75 4.47 -4.35
N LYS A 91 -11.62 5.16 -4.16
CA LYS A 91 -11.49 6.03 -2.99
C LYS A 91 -12.53 7.13 -3.12
N ALA A 92 -13.31 7.33 -2.07
CA ALA A 92 -14.27 8.43 -2.02
C ALA A 92 -13.54 9.69 -1.57
N GLU A 93 -13.42 10.67 -2.46
CA GLU A 93 -12.89 12.00 -2.15
C GLU A 93 -14.03 12.97 -1.85
N LEU A 94 -15.21 12.70 -2.40
CA LEU A 94 -16.42 13.49 -2.20
C LEU A 94 -17.51 12.72 -1.43
N VAL A 95 -18.37 13.46 -0.74
CA VAL A 95 -19.48 12.90 0.05
C VAL A 95 -20.45 12.08 -0.80
N ASP A 96 -20.69 12.51 -2.05
CA ASP A 96 -21.56 11.79 -2.98
C ASP A 96 -20.96 10.44 -3.40
N GLU A 97 -19.64 10.39 -3.63
CA GLU A 97 -18.92 9.16 -3.95
C GLU A 97 -18.95 8.19 -2.76
N ALA A 98 -18.75 8.71 -1.54
CA ALA A 98 -18.86 7.93 -0.31
C ALA A 98 -20.27 7.34 -0.18
N SER A 99 -21.30 8.16 -0.40
CA SER A 99 -22.71 7.74 -0.34
C SER A 99 -23.03 6.67 -1.39
N GLN A 100 -22.49 6.78 -2.61
CA GLN A 100 -22.61 5.76 -3.65
C GLN A 100 -21.91 4.45 -3.26
N CYS A 101 -20.70 4.53 -2.72
CA CYS A 101 -19.97 3.36 -2.24
C CYS A 101 -20.74 2.66 -1.11
N LEU A 102 -21.23 3.41 -0.13
CA LEU A 102 -22.03 2.87 0.98
C LEU A 102 -23.33 2.22 0.51
N ARG A 103 -24.04 2.82 -0.46
CA ARG A 103 -25.22 2.18 -1.09
C ARG A 103 -24.86 0.89 -1.80
N LEU A 104 -23.71 0.81 -2.45
CA LEU A 104 -23.22 -0.42 -3.09
C LEU A 104 -22.84 -1.51 -2.09
N LEU A 105 -22.38 -1.13 -0.91
CA LEU A 105 -22.03 -2.04 0.19
C LEU A 105 -23.25 -2.51 0.98
N SER A 106 -24.30 -1.70 1.06
CA SER A 106 -25.48 -1.98 1.88
C SER A 106 -26.16 -3.31 1.52
N GLY A 107 -26.33 -4.17 2.51
CA GLY A 107 -26.95 -5.49 2.37
C GLY A 107 -26.15 -6.48 1.51
N ARG A 108 -24.88 -6.20 1.20
CA ARG A 108 -24.05 -7.03 0.32
C ARG A 108 -22.74 -7.42 0.98
N ASN A 109 -22.30 -8.65 0.70
CA ASN A 109 -20.95 -9.06 1.02
C ASN A 109 -19.96 -8.32 0.13
N HIS A 110 -18.90 -7.82 0.75
CA HIS A 110 -17.77 -7.19 0.08
C HIS A 110 -16.49 -7.87 0.55
N ARG A 111 -15.42 -7.69 -0.23
CA ARG A 111 -14.09 -8.19 0.09
C ARG A 111 -13.12 -7.03 0.17
N VAL A 112 -12.20 -7.10 1.12
CA VAL A 112 -11.11 -6.16 1.27
C VAL A 112 -9.81 -6.91 1.01
N TYR A 113 -9.07 -6.42 0.01
CA TYR A 113 -7.78 -6.96 -0.38
C TYR A 113 -6.70 -5.99 0.07
N THR A 114 -5.80 -6.41 0.95
CA THR A 114 -4.61 -5.64 1.29
C THR A 114 -3.38 -6.35 0.76
N ALA A 115 -2.70 -5.73 -0.21
CA ALA A 115 -1.40 -6.18 -0.67
C ALA A 115 -0.31 -5.43 0.07
N ILE A 116 0.71 -6.16 0.49
CA ILE A 116 1.90 -5.66 1.16
C ILE A 116 3.09 -6.01 0.28
N CYS A 117 3.97 -5.04 0.03
CA CYS A 117 5.17 -5.20 -0.75
C CYS A 117 6.38 -4.70 0.05
N LEU A 118 7.31 -5.59 0.34
CA LEU A 118 8.56 -5.30 1.05
C LEU A 118 9.72 -5.35 0.05
N VAL A 119 10.46 -4.25 -0.05
CA VAL A 119 11.78 -4.21 -0.68
C VAL A 119 12.83 -4.46 0.39
N THR A 120 13.74 -5.38 0.12
CA THR A 120 14.88 -5.69 1.01
C THR A 120 16.10 -4.81 0.68
N PRO A 121 17.12 -4.75 1.56
CA PRO A 121 18.39 -4.06 1.25
C PRO A 121 19.11 -4.56 -0.01
N LYS A 122 18.82 -5.80 -0.44
CA LYS A 122 19.32 -6.39 -1.70
C LYS A 122 18.44 -6.06 -2.91
N GLU A 123 17.51 -5.11 -2.75
CA GLU A 123 16.53 -4.69 -3.75
C GLU A 123 15.61 -5.82 -4.27
N THR A 124 15.52 -6.92 -3.50
CA THR A 124 14.56 -7.98 -3.79
C THR A 124 13.17 -7.63 -3.26
N PHE A 125 12.14 -7.98 -4.02
CA PHE A 125 10.74 -7.73 -3.68
C PHE A 125 10.09 -8.97 -3.07
N ARG A 126 9.39 -8.77 -1.96
CA ARG A 126 8.55 -9.78 -1.30
C ARG A 126 7.13 -9.24 -1.22
N GLN A 127 6.16 -10.01 -1.69
CA GLN A 127 4.76 -9.59 -1.69
C GLN A 127 3.89 -10.59 -0.94
N ARG A 128 2.91 -10.06 -0.22
CA ARG A 128 1.85 -10.85 0.42
C ARG A 128 0.52 -10.14 0.25
N LEU A 129 -0.52 -10.91 -0.04
CA LEU A 129 -1.88 -10.43 -0.09
C LEU A 129 -2.67 -11.05 1.07
N VAL A 130 -3.45 -10.21 1.75
CA VAL A 130 -4.45 -10.61 2.74
C VAL A 130 -5.83 -10.25 2.17
N GLU A 131 -6.78 -11.17 2.32
CA GLU A 131 -8.16 -11.02 1.86
C GLU A 131 -9.09 -11.28 3.06
N THR A 132 -10.06 -10.39 3.25
CA THR A 132 -11.10 -10.48 4.29
C THR A 132 -12.46 -10.18 3.71
#